data_AF-A0A662SBB1-F1
#
_entry.id   AF-A0A662SBB1-F1
#
_cell.length_a   1.000
_cell.length_b   1.000
_cell.length_c   1.000
_cell.angle_alpha   90.00
_cell.angle_beta   90.00
_cell.angle_gamma   90.00
#
_symmetry.space_group_name_H-M   'P 1'
#
loop_
_entity.id
_entity.type
_entity.pdbx_description
1 polymer ?
#
loop_
_entity_poly.entity_id
_entity_poly.type
_entity_poly.pdbx_seq_one_letter_code
_entity_poly.pdbx_strand_id
1 'polypeptide(L)'
;MNAKSKIYYFRLAISSLVGLLSGLINLGPLEGLSLFLLTYFLVTPISLRLWGRDLREMGLMKIYREGLGSSILALLLVWTLAINLVGPGVPMYVVRTGQSGIFPLQTVEGRVIGPNEASLVGYNAVLLNLTNDNKIEDMLVGTYAKDLGNYVEVNLRRTRVVLYKNGTVLIEGTYSLSDSTDMKRLHKIFGNITLYRNGTLLLNSTTLVPGGSSTIKLGEASIEVSYLSKGIITLKTTALANENNISFPADAFISKIVRKDGYIYIFDALKPSWRTRTARVDDSYIIVLPPR
;
A
#
# COMPACT_ATOMS: atom_id res chain seq x y z
N MET A 1 7.02 10.46 47.80
CA MET A 1 6.13 10.24 46.64
C MET A 1 5.12 9.16 47.00
N ASN A 2 3.81 9.43 46.89
CA ASN A 2 2.76 8.48 47.28
C ASN A 2 2.83 7.19 46.47
N ALA A 3 2.48 6.06 47.09
CA ALA A 3 2.56 4.72 46.49
C ALA A 3 1.74 4.63 45.19
N LYS A 4 0.58 5.30 45.15
CA LYS A 4 -0.26 5.48 43.95
C LYS A 4 0.47 6.18 42.81
N SER A 5 1.17 7.28 43.12
CA SER A 5 1.94 8.05 42.14
C SER A 5 3.13 7.25 41.59
N LYS A 6 3.78 6.39 42.41
CA LYS A 6 4.86 5.50 41.94
C LYS A 6 4.39 4.56 40.84
N ILE A 7 3.28 3.86 41.04
CA ILE A 7 2.71 2.96 40.02
C ILE A 7 2.28 3.75 38.79
N TYR A 8 1.60 4.89 38.99
CA TYR A 8 1.10 5.72 37.90
C TYR A 8 2.22 6.15 36.95
N TYR A 9 3.29 6.75 37.47
CA TYR A 9 4.42 7.20 36.65
C TYR A 9 5.20 6.04 36.05
N PHE A 10 5.37 4.94 36.78
CA PHE A 10 6.05 3.77 36.25
C PHE A 10 5.31 3.14 35.07
N ARG A 11 3.98 3.03 35.16
CA ARG A 11 3.15 2.57 34.05
C ARG A 11 3.19 3.50 32.86
N LEU A 12 3.15 4.80 33.11
CA LEU A 12 3.23 5.80 32.05
C LEU A 12 4.57 5.72 31.32
N ALA A 13 5.69 5.61 32.05
CA ALA A 13 7.02 5.44 31.49
C ALA A 13 7.14 4.15 30.65
N ILE A 14 6.65 3.02 31.17
CA ILE A 14 6.69 1.75 30.44
C ILE A 14 5.78 1.79 29.21
N SER A 15 4.60 2.40 29.30
CA SER A 15 3.68 2.52 28.16
C SER A 15 4.25 3.42 27.08
N SER A 16 4.91 4.52 27.46
CA SER A 16 5.65 5.37 26.52
C SER A 16 6.81 4.61 25.88
N LEU A 17 7.57 3.81 26.64
CA LEU A 17 8.66 3.00 26.10
C LEU A 17 8.16 1.94 25.12
N VAL A 18 7.07 1.25 25.45
CA VAL A 18 6.42 0.29 24.55
C VAL A 18 5.94 1.00 23.29
N GLY A 19 5.27 2.15 23.42
CA GLY A 19 4.80 2.93 22.26
C GLY A 19 5.95 3.35 21.36
N LEU A 20 7.06 3.80 21.94
CA LEU A 20 8.28 4.14 21.21
C LEU A 20 8.82 2.94 20.44
N LEU A 21 9.03 1.79 21.12
CA LEU A 21 9.54 0.57 20.49
C LEU A 21 8.58 0.04 19.41
N SER A 22 7.27 0.05 19.66
CA SER A 22 6.25 -0.34 18.69
C SER A 22 6.27 0.54 17.45
N GLY A 23 6.55 1.84 17.60
CA GLY A 23 6.69 2.75 16.46
C GLY A 23 8.00 2.58 15.71
N LEU A 24 9.12 2.42 16.42
CA LEU A 24 10.44 2.20 15.82
C LEU A 24 10.50 0.90 14.99
N ILE A 25 9.81 -0.15 15.44
CA ILE A 25 9.78 -1.46 14.78
C ILE A 25 8.63 -1.55 13.76
N ASN A 26 7.79 -0.51 13.65
CA ASN A 26 6.63 -0.44 12.77
C ASN A 26 5.65 -1.62 12.96
N LEU A 27 5.30 -1.91 14.22
CA LEU A 27 4.32 -2.96 14.54
C LEU A 27 2.91 -2.56 14.09
N GLY A 28 2.12 -3.54 13.67
CA GLY A 28 0.72 -3.34 13.37
C GLY A 28 -0.14 -3.09 14.63
N PRO A 29 -1.41 -2.67 14.46
CA PRO A 29 -2.29 -2.35 15.58
C PRO A 29 -2.52 -3.52 16.54
N LEU A 30 -2.65 -4.75 16.00
CA LEU A 30 -2.86 -5.96 16.80
C LEU A 30 -1.62 -6.28 17.63
N GLU A 31 -0.45 -6.31 17.00
CA GLU A 31 0.82 -6.66 17.65
C GLU A 31 1.18 -5.64 18.74
N GLY A 32 1.05 -4.34 18.46
CA GLY A 32 1.37 -3.31 19.46
C GLY A 32 0.38 -3.24 20.62
N LEU A 33 -0.92 -3.49 20.39
CA LEU A 33 -1.89 -3.61 21.49
C LEU A 33 -1.64 -4.87 22.34
N SER A 34 -1.28 -6.00 21.73
CA SER A 34 -0.89 -7.21 22.46
C SER A 34 0.36 -6.98 23.31
N LEU A 35 1.38 -6.30 22.75
CA LEU A 35 2.59 -5.94 23.48
C LEU A 35 2.27 -5.00 24.66
N PHE A 36 1.41 -4.00 24.45
CA PHE A 36 0.96 -3.13 25.53
C PHE A 36 0.28 -3.92 26.65
N LEU A 37 -0.69 -4.79 26.33
CA LEU A 37 -1.40 -5.59 27.34
C LEU A 37 -0.43 -6.45 28.15
N LEU A 38 0.46 -7.18 27.45
CA LEU A 38 1.48 -8.01 28.09
C LEU A 38 2.32 -7.18 29.06
N THR A 39 2.84 -6.05 28.60
CA THR A 39 3.73 -5.19 29.39
C THR A 39 2.97 -4.54 30.56
N TYR A 40 1.72 -4.12 30.36
CA TYR A 40 0.86 -3.55 31.38
C TYR A 40 0.61 -4.54 32.54
N PHE A 41 0.32 -5.80 32.23
CA PHE A 41 0.18 -6.85 33.24
C PHE A 41 1.50 -7.15 33.94
N LEU A 42 2.63 -7.15 33.22
CA LEU A 42 3.98 -7.36 33.78
C LEU A 42 4.44 -6.23 34.71
N VAL A 43 4.00 -4.99 34.49
CA VAL A 43 4.37 -3.86 35.36
C VAL A 43 3.90 -4.08 36.79
N THR A 44 2.77 -4.75 37.01
CA THR A 44 2.22 -5.00 38.35
C THR A 44 3.12 -5.89 39.24
N PRO A 45 3.51 -7.11 38.85
CA PRO A 45 4.43 -7.93 39.64
C PRO A 45 5.82 -7.28 39.77
N ILE A 46 6.29 -6.56 38.75
CA ILE A 46 7.56 -5.81 38.83
C ILE A 46 7.45 -4.70 39.90
N SER A 47 6.35 -3.94 39.90
CA SER A 47 6.11 -2.88 40.89
C SER A 47 6.01 -3.44 42.30
N LEU A 48 5.36 -4.59 42.49
CA LEU A 48 5.29 -5.27 43.78
C LEU A 48 6.64 -5.79 44.25
N ARG A 49 7.51 -6.22 43.33
CA ARG A 49 8.88 -6.63 43.66
C ARG A 49 9.75 -5.43 44.07
N LEU A 50 9.60 -4.29 43.41
CA LEU A 50 10.39 -3.08 43.66
C LEU A 50 9.90 -2.27 44.87
N TRP A 51 8.59 -2.14 45.05
CA TRP A 51 7.96 -1.28 46.06
C TRP A 51 6.92 -2.01 46.92
N GLY A 52 7.07 -3.33 47.09
CA GLY A 52 6.09 -4.16 47.80
C GLY A 52 5.77 -3.71 49.22
N ARG A 53 6.70 -3.04 49.93
CA ARG A 53 6.46 -2.47 51.25
C ARG A 53 5.41 -1.36 51.23
N ASP A 54 5.42 -0.53 50.20
CA ASP A 54 4.51 0.62 50.05
C ASP A 54 3.18 0.23 49.39
N LEU A 55 3.15 -0.90 48.67
CA LEU A 55 2.04 -1.28 47.80
C LEU A 55 1.12 -2.36 48.37
N ARG A 56 1.56 -3.10 49.40
CA ARG A 56 0.76 -4.16 50.02
C ARG A 56 -0.56 -3.66 50.58
N GLU A 57 -0.62 -2.42 51.05
CA GLU A 57 -1.82 -1.81 51.64
C GLU A 57 -2.84 -1.31 50.60
N MET A 58 -2.42 -1.11 49.34
CA MET A 58 -3.30 -0.57 48.30
C MET A 58 -4.27 -1.61 47.74
N GLY A 59 -4.04 -2.91 47.95
CA GLY A 59 -4.85 -3.99 47.38
C GLY A 59 -4.63 -4.17 45.87
N LEU A 60 -4.52 -5.43 45.43
CA LEU A 60 -4.14 -5.79 44.06
C LEU A 60 -5.03 -5.15 42.99
N MET A 61 -6.35 -5.11 43.19
CA MET A 61 -7.27 -4.55 42.18
C MET A 61 -7.12 -3.04 41.99
N LYS A 62 -6.80 -2.28 43.05
CA LYS A 62 -6.54 -0.85 42.92
C LYS A 62 -5.22 -0.63 42.18
N ILE A 63 -4.20 -1.46 42.44
CA ILE A 63 -2.95 -1.45 41.69
C ILE A 63 -3.23 -1.71 40.21
N TYR A 64 -4.04 -2.72 39.84
CA TYR A 64 -4.37 -3.01 38.45
C TYR A 64 -5.10 -1.89 37.73
N ARG A 65 -6.04 -1.19 38.39
CA ARG A 65 -6.81 -0.12 37.77
C ARG A 65 -6.05 1.20 37.64
N GLU A 66 -4.99 1.39 38.40
CA GLU A 66 -4.29 2.67 38.48
C GLU A 66 -3.65 3.09 37.14
N GLY A 67 -4.10 4.20 36.57
CA GLY A 67 -3.50 4.76 35.36
C GLY A 67 -3.72 3.95 34.09
N LEU A 68 -4.73 3.06 34.02
CA LEU A 68 -5.02 2.28 32.80
C LEU A 68 -5.29 3.18 31.58
N GLY A 69 -6.21 4.13 31.73
CA GLY A 69 -6.60 5.03 30.63
C GLY A 69 -5.47 5.95 30.19
N SER A 70 -4.72 6.53 31.15
CA SER A 70 -3.58 7.40 30.84
C SER A 70 -2.42 6.63 30.21
N SER A 71 -2.20 5.37 30.60
CA SER A 71 -1.19 4.49 29.99
C SER A 71 -1.51 4.19 28.53
N ILE A 72 -2.78 3.90 28.20
CA ILE A 72 -3.23 3.71 26.82
C ILE A 72 -3.05 5.00 26.01
N LEU A 73 -3.41 6.15 26.59
CA LEU A 73 -3.25 7.43 25.89
C LEU A 73 -1.77 7.76 25.62
N ALA A 74 -0.90 7.52 26.61
CA ALA A 74 0.54 7.71 26.48
C ALA A 74 1.15 6.76 25.42
N LEU A 75 0.72 5.50 25.38
CA LEU A 75 1.08 4.56 24.33
C LEU A 75 0.72 5.12 22.96
N LEU A 76 -0.55 5.46 22.73
CA LEU A 76 -1.03 5.92 21.43
C LEU A 76 -0.32 7.20 20.96
N LEU A 77 -0.09 8.16 21.87
CA LEU A 77 0.61 9.40 21.54
C LEU A 77 2.07 9.14 21.15
N VAL A 78 2.81 8.37 21.94
CA VAL A 78 4.22 8.11 21.64
C VAL A 78 4.38 7.19 20.44
N TRP A 79 3.49 6.21 20.29
CA TRP A 79 3.50 5.30 19.15
C TRP A 79 3.22 6.02 17.84
N THR A 80 2.19 6.88 17.80
CA THR A 80 1.91 7.70 16.61
C THR A 80 3.05 8.66 16.30
N LEU A 81 3.65 9.28 17.32
CA LEU A 81 4.81 10.17 17.14
C LEU A 81 6.03 9.40 16.60
N ALA A 82 6.33 8.22 17.15
CA ALA A 82 7.44 7.38 16.71
C ALA A 82 7.24 6.84 15.28
N ILE A 83 6.01 6.42 14.91
CA ILE A 83 5.69 6.05 13.53
C ILE A 83 5.88 7.24 12.59
N ASN A 84 5.47 8.45 12.98
CA ASN A 84 5.65 9.63 12.13
C ASN A 84 7.12 10.05 11.99
N LEU A 85 7.95 9.77 12.99
CA LEU A 85 9.38 10.12 12.99
C LEU A 85 10.26 9.07 12.29
N VAL A 86 9.95 7.78 12.45
CA VAL A 86 10.80 6.66 12.01
C VAL A 86 10.13 5.77 10.98
N GLY A 87 8.80 5.71 10.99
CA GLY A 87 8.09 5.01 9.95
C GLY A 87 8.44 5.62 8.58
N PRO A 88 8.30 4.83 7.49
CA PRO A 88 8.23 5.43 6.18
C PRO A 88 6.99 6.32 6.23
N GLY A 89 7.17 7.61 6.55
CA GLY A 89 6.11 8.59 6.45
C GLY A 89 5.41 8.41 5.10
N VAL A 90 4.15 8.82 5.00
CA VAL A 90 3.37 8.67 3.75
C VAL A 90 4.29 8.96 2.57
N PRO A 91 4.60 7.98 1.69
CA PRO A 91 5.71 8.13 0.78
C PRO A 91 5.45 9.32 -0.13
N MET A 92 6.18 10.40 0.14
CA MET A 92 6.07 11.65 -0.58
C MET A 92 7.03 11.56 -1.76
N TYR A 93 6.46 11.46 -2.95
CA TYR A 93 7.21 11.57 -4.17
C TYR A 93 7.10 12.99 -4.68
N VAL A 94 8.17 13.51 -5.25
CA VAL A 94 8.20 14.87 -5.78
C VAL A 94 8.52 14.79 -7.27
N VAL A 95 7.85 15.64 -8.03
CA VAL A 95 8.24 15.95 -9.40
C VAL A 95 8.53 17.43 -9.49
N ARG A 96 9.78 17.76 -9.76
CA ARG A 96 10.27 19.14 -9.86
C ARG A 96 10.15 19.58 -11.33
N THR A 97 9.00 20.11 -11.72
CA THR A 97 8.73 20.59 -13.07
C THR A 97 7.65 21.67 -13.06
N GLY A 98 7.77 22.63 -13.97
CA GLY A 98 6.71 23.60 -14.30
C GLY A 98 5.98 23.28 -15.61
N GLN A 99 6.26 22.14 -16.24
CA GLN A 99 5.76 21.79 -17.57
C GLN A 99 5.08 20.42 -17.59
N SER A 100 4.10 20.27 -18.49
CA SER A 100 3.49 18.99 -18.82
C SER A 100 4.54 18.02 -19.41
N GLY A 101 4.44 16.74 -19.05
CA GLY A 101 5.38 15.75 -19.55
C GLY A 101 5.48 14.50 -18.68
N ILE A 102 6.38 13.62 -19.09
CA ILE A 102 6.70 12.37 -18.38
C ILE A 102 7.95 12.60 -17.55
N PHE A 103 7.85 12.30 -16.25
CA PHE A 103 8.93 12.49 -15.30
C PHE A 103 9.09 11.25 -14.42
N PRO A 104 10.33 10.84 -14.10
CA PRO A 104 10.56 9.84 -13.08
C PRO A 104 10.21 10.42 -11.71
N LEU A 105 9.69 9.58 -10.82
CA LEU A 105 9.42 9.97 -9.44
C LEU A 105 10.73 10.16 -8.69
N GLN A 106 10.77 11.17 -7.82
CA GLN A 106 11.91 11.43 -6.94
C GLN A 106 11.47 11.34 -5.48
N THR A 107 12.36 10.94 -4.59
CA THR A 107 12.14 11.09 -3.15
C THR A 107 12.20 12.57 -2.77
N VAL A 108 11.70 12.93 -1.58
CA VAL A 108 11.83 14.30 -1.04
C VAL A 108 13.29 14.77 -1.00
N GLU A 109 14.21 13.84 -0.74
CA GLU A 109 15.66 14.05 -0.72
C GLU A 109 16.28 14.30 -2.10
N GLY A 110 15.50 14.17 -3.18
CA GLY A 110 15.95 14.41 -4.55
C GLY A 110 16.57 13.19 -5.24
N ARG A 111 16.52 11.99 -4.63
CA ARG A 111 16.93 10.75 -5.29
C ARG A 111 15.87 10.36 -6.33
N VAL A 112 16.29 10.21 -7.58
CA VAL A 112 15.46 9.67 -8.66
C VAL A 112 15.27 8.16 -8.45
N ILE A 113 14.04 7.68 -8.53
CA ILE A 113 13.75 6.25 -8.49
C ILE A 113 14.11 5.65 -9.84
N GLY A 114 15.04 4.70 -9.84
CA GLY A 114 15.60 4.10 -11.04
C GLY A 114 14.60 3.24 -11.82
N PRO A 115 14.92 2.90 -13.08
CA PRO A 115 14.15 1.92 -13.85
C PRO A 115 14.14 0.58 -13.11
N ASN A 116 12.97 -0.05 -12.99
CA ASN A 116 12.75 -1.30 -12.24
C ASN A 116 13.05 -1.25 -10.72
N GLU A 117 13.35 -0.10 -10.13
CA GLU A 117 13.33 0.04 -8.67
C GLU A 117 11.87 0.08 -8.19
N ALA A 118 11.49 -0.91 -7.38
CA ALA A 118 10.17 -0.94 -6.77
C ALA A 118 10.09 0.19 -5.72
N SER A 119 9.33 1.25 -6.01
CA SER A 119 8.94 2.21 -4.99
C SER A 119 8.00 1.54 -3.97
N LEU A 120 7.81 2.16 -2.79
CA LEU A 120 6.89 1.67 -1.74
C LEU A 120 5.44 1.45 -2.26
N VAL A 121 5.08 2.05 -3.39
CA VAL A 121 3.73 1.97 -3.98
C VAL A 121 3.73 1.22 -5.33
N GLY A 122 4.90 0.80 -5.82
CA GLY A 122 5.09 0.04 -7.06
C GLY A 122 4.94 0.88 -8.34
N TYR A 123 5.27 2.16 -8.26
CA TYR A 123 5.35 3.11 -9.38
C TYR A 123 6.66 3.90 -9.34
N ASN A 124 7.29 4.16 -10.47
CA ASN A 124 8.51 4.99 -10.54
C ASN A 124 8.42 6.12 -11.58
N ALA A 125 7.29 6.27 -12.26
CA ALA A 125 7.05 7.35 -13.24
C ALA A 125 5.68 8.00 -13.08
N VAL A 126 5.57 9.25 -13.55
CA VAL A 126 4.32 9.97 -13.67
C VAL A 126 4.26 10.74 -14.99
N LEU A 127 3.08 10.79 -15.59
CA LEU A 127 2.72 11.69 -16.68
C LEU A 127 1.85 12.79 -16.09
N LEU A 128 2.35 14.02 -16.13
CA LEU A 128 1.66 15.22 -15.67
C LEU A 128 1.14 16.00 -16.87
N ASN A 129 -0.15 16.31 -16.84
CA ASN A 129 -0.78 17.26 -17.74
C ASN A 129 -1.18 18.49 -16.91
N LEU A 130 -0.58 19.63 -17.24
CA LEU A 130 -0.83 20.91 -16.61
C LEU A 130 -1.69 21.79 -17.52
N THR A 131 -2.59 22.56 -16.93
CA THR A 131 -3.29 23.66 -17.61
C THR A 131 -2.32 24.80 -17.90
N ASN A 132 -2.75 25.76 -18.74
CA ASN A 132 -1.99 26.99 -19.03
C ASN A 132 -1.65 27.81 -17.76
N ASP A 133 -2.38 27.61 -16.66
CA ASP A 133 -2.14 28.25 -15.36
C ASP A 133 -1.24 27.42 -14.43
N ASN A 134 -0.54 26.41 -14.95
CA ASN A 134 0.30 25.47 -14.19
C ASN A 134 -0.45 24.75 -13.05
N LYS A 135 -1.74 24.45 -13.26
CA LYS A 135 -2.52 23.57 -12.36
C LYS A 135 -2.56 22.17 -12.95
N ILE A 136 -2.55 21.15 -12.10
CA ILE A 136 -2.66 19.76 -12.56
C ILE A 136 -4.07 19.56 -13.13
N GLU A 137 -4.15 19.31 -14.44
CA GLU A 137 -5.38 18.94 -15.15
C GLU A 137 -5.61 17.43 -15.06
N ASP A 138 -4.56 16.66 -15.33
CA ASP A 138 -4.59 15.20 -15.24
C ASP A 138 -3.23 14.65 -14.84
N MET A 139 -3.25 13.48 -14.19
CA MET A 139 -2.05 12.79 -13.73
C MET A 139 -2.22 11.28 -13.88
N LEU A 140 -1.28 10.65 -14.58
CA LEU A 140 -1.17 9.20 -14.65
C LEU A 140 0.10 8.74 -13.93
N VAL A 141 -0.04 7.75 -13.05
CA VAL A 141 1.10 7.08 -12.42
C VAL A 141 1.42 5.81 -13.19
N GLY A 142 2.70 5.48 -13.24
CA GLY A 142 3.17 4.37 -14.04
C GLY A 142 4.53 3.89 -13.60
N THR A 143 5.08 3.03 -14.44
CA THR A 143 6.40 2.46 -14.28
C THR A 143 7.20 2.61 -15.57
N TYR A 144 8.52 2.67 -15.47
CA TYR A 144 9.40 2.75 -16.63
C TYR A 144 10.61 1.84 -16.47
N ALA A 145 11.07 1.33 -17.61
CA ALA A 145 12.25 0.50 -17.73
C ALA A 145 13.00 0.81 -19.03
N LYS A 146 14.29 0.45 -19.04
CA LYS A 146 15.14 0.61 -20.22
C LYS A 146 14.64 -0.29 -21.35
N ASP A 147 14.59 0.23 -22.57
CA ASP A 147 14.27 -0.57 -23.74
C ASP A 147 15.47 -1.47 -24.09
N LEU A 148 15.32 -2.78 -23.84
CA LEU A 148 16.34 -3.79 -24.15
C LEU A 148 16.15 -4.40 -25.54
N GLY A 149 15.18 -3.92 -26.33
CA GLY A 149 14.98 -4.28 -27.73
C GLY A 149 14.19 -5.58 -27.98
N ASN A 150 14.21 -6.55 -27.06
CA ASN A 150 13.49 -7.84 -27.21
C ASN A 150 12.17 -7.86 -26.44
N TYR A 151 12.24 -7.52 -25.17
CA TYR A 151 11.09 -7.34 -24.29
C TYR A 151 11.44 -6.32 -23.20
N VAL A 152 10.41 -5.74 -22.62
CA VAL A 152 10.50 -4.90 -21.44
C VAL A 152 9.60 -5.49 -20.36
N GLU A 153 10.20 -5.76 -19.20
CA GLU A 153 9.50 -6.23 -18.04
C GLU A 153 9.44 -5.12 -16.99
N VAL A 154 8.24 -4.86 -16.50
CA VAL A 154 7.99 -3.88 -15.44
C VAL A 154 6.96 -4.41 -14.46
N ASN A 155 7.04 -3.92 -13.22
CA ASN A 155 6.00 -4.12 -12.22
C ASN A 155 5.14 -2.86 -12.14
N LEU A 156 3.86 -3.02 -12.42
CA LEU A 156 2.82 -2.02 -12.23
C LEU A 156 2.06 -2.39 -10.95
N ARG A 157 2.51 -1.82 -9.81
CA ARG A 157 2.11 -2.25 -8.45
C ARG A 157 2.41 -3.73 -8.19
N ARG A 158 1.36 -4.55 -8.19
CA ARG A 158 1.34 -6.01 -7.93
C ARG A 158 1.13 -6.81 -9.23
N THR A 159 1.16 -6.12 -10.37
CA THR A 159 0.92 -6.68 -11.70
C THR A 159 2.23 -6.64 -12.46
N ARG A 160 2.72 -7.82 -12.80
CA ARG A 160 3.86 -8.00 -13.69
C ARG A 160 3.36 -7.81 -15.13
N VAL A 161 4.04 -6.93 -15.86
CA VAL A 161 3.75 -6.62 -17.25
C VAL A 161 5.02 -6.89 -18.06
N VAL A 162 4.91 -7.78 -19.03
CA VAL A 162 5.99 -8.09 -19.99
C VAL A 162 5.52 -7.67 -21.38
N LEU A 163 6.11 -6.60 -21.90
CA LEU A 163 5.85 -6.10 -23.24
C LEU A 163 6.90 -6.65 -24.22
N TYR A 164 6.46 -7.38 -25.23
CA TYR A 164 7.31 -7.94 -26.26
C TYR A 164 7.42 -7.00 -27.47
N LYS A 165 8.52 -7.09 -28.22
CA LYS A 165 8.76 -6.26 -29.42
C LYS A 165 7.67 -6.38 -30.48
N ASN A 166 7.05 -7.55 -30.61
CA ASN A 166 5.97 -7.82 -31.55
C ASN A 166 4.63 -7.16 -31.17
N GLY A 167 4.58 -6.41 -30.05
CA GLY A 167 3.36 -5.76 -29.56
C GLY A 167 2.46 -6.70 -28.75
N THR A 168 2.89 -7.91 -28.42
CA THR A 168 2.21 -8.75 -27.43
C THR A 168 2.57 -8.27 -26.03
N VAL A 169 1.61 -8.27 -25.11
CA VAL A 169 1.82 -8.04 -23.69
C VAL A 169 1.34 -9.24 -22.90
N LEU A 170 2.16 -9.71 -21.96
CA LEU A 170 1.78 -10.66 -20.92
C LEU A 170 1.51 -9.88 -19.63
N ILE A 171 0.37 -10.16 -19.02
CA ILE A 171 -0.06 -9.55 -17.76
C ILE A 171 -0.30 -10.67 -16.76
N GLU A 172 0.35 -10.56 -15.61
CA GLU A 172 0.24 -11.52 -14.52
C GLU A 172 0.13 -10.80 -13.17
N GLY A 173 -0.78 -11.24 -12.31
CA GLY A 173 -0.92 -10.59 -11.01
C GLY A 173 -1.84 -11.32 -10.04
N THR A 174 -1.73 -10.94 -8.77
CA THR A 174 -2.58 -11.46 -7.68
C THR A 174 -3.45 -10.35 -7.12
N TYR A 175 -4.76 -10.55 -7.06
CA TYR A 175 -5.77 -9.55 -6.71
C TYR A 175 -6.64 -10.05 -5.57
N SER A 176 -7.10 -9.12 -4.74
CA SER A 176 -8.00 -9.43 -3.63
C SER A 176 -9.37 -8.80 -3.84
N LEU A 177 -10.43 -9.59 -3.66
CA LEU A 177 -11.81 -9.12 -3.67
C LEU A 177 -12.13 -8.17 -2.50
N SER A 178 -11.31 -8.14 -1.44
CA SER A 178 -11.48 -7.17 -0.34
C SER A 178 -10.81 -5.82 -0.63
N ASP A 179 -9.91 -5.76 -1.62
CA ASP A 179 -9.25 -4.51 -2.02
C ASP A 179 -10.12 -3.78 -3.05
N SER A 180 -10.59 -2.57 -2.70
CA SER A 180 -11.48 -1.80 -3.56
C SER A 180 -10.88 -1.41 -4.92
N THR A 181 -9.55 -1.29 -5.02
CA THR A 181 -8.87 -0.97 -6.28
C THR A 181 -8.80 -2.20 -7.17
N ASP A 182 -8.47 -3.34 -6.58
CA ASP A 182 -8.47 -4.62 -7.27
C ASP A 182 -9.88 -4.99 -7.75
N MET A 183 -10.90 -4.79 -6.90
CA MET A 183 -12.30 -5.03 -7.27
C MET A 183 -12.74 -4.18 -8.47
N LYS A 184 -12.38 -2.89 -8.52
CA LYS A 184 -12.64 -2.03 -9.69
C LYS A 184 -12.00 -2.59 -10.97
N ARG A 185 -10.77 -3.09 -10.86
CA ARG A 185 -10.05 -3.70 -11.99
C ARG A 185 -10.75 -4.96 -12.46
N LEU A 186 -11.08 -5.85 -11.52
CA LEU A 186 -11.74 -7.10 -11.80
C LEU A 186 -13.13 -6.86 -12.41
N HIS A 187 -13.89 -5.86 -11.94
CA HIS A 187 -15.16 -5.46 -12.55
C HIS A 187 -15.00 -4.97 -13.99
N LYS A 188 -13.92 -4.24 -14.32
CA LYS A 188 -13.65 -3.83 -15.71
C LYS A 188 -13.40 -5.04 -16.63
N ILE A 189 -12.85 -6.13 -16.10
CA ILE A 189 -12.53 -7.34 -16.86
C ILE A 189 -13.74 -8.27 -16.96
N PHE A 190 -14.31 -8.66 -15.82
CA PHE A 190 -15.31 -9.71 -15.73
C PHE A 190 -16.75 -9.20 -15.65
N GLY A 191 -16.96 -7.88 -15.52
CA GLY A 191 -18.28 -7.33 -15.23
C GLY A 191 -18.72 -7.75 -13.84
N ASN A 192 -19.72 -8.61 -13.74
CA ASN A 192 -20.27 -9.03 -12.45
C ASN A 192 -19.39 -10.09 -11.77
N ILE A 193 -19.16 -9.87 -10.48
CA ILE A 193 -18.36 -10.73 -9.61
C ILE A 193 -19.18 -11.01 -8.35
N THR A 194 -19.40 -12.29 -8.05
CA THR A 194 -20.17 -12.71 -6.88
C THR A 194 -19.39 -13.75 -6.09
N LEU A 195 -19.18 -13.49 -4.80
CA LEU A 195 -18.65 -14.49 -3.86
C LEU A 195 -19.79 -15.01 -2.99
N TYR A 196 -20.13 -16.28 -3.16
CA TYR A 196 -21.17 -16.93 -2.36
C TYR A 196 -20.66 -17.27 -0.95
N ARG A 197 -21.59 -17.41 0.01
CA ARG A 197 -21.27 -17.74 1.41
C ARG A 197 -20.52 -19.07 1.59
N ASN A 198 -20.74 -20.01 0.67
CA ASN A 198 -20.03 -21.29 0.65
C ASN A 198 -18.59 -21.18 0.11
N GLY A 199 -18.12 -19.96 -0.20
CA GLY A 199 -16.77 -19.69 -0.69
C GLY A 199 -16.62 -19.81 -2.21
N THR A 200 -17.67 -20.21 -2.94
CA THR A 200 -17.68 -20.29 -4.40
C THR A 200 -17.66 -18.90 -5.03
N LEU A 201 -16.77 -18.69 -5.99
CA LEU A 201 -16.62 -17.46 -6.74
C LEU A 201 -17.26 -17.61 -8.13
N LEU A 202 -18.10 -16.65 -8.52
CA LEU A 202 -18.67 -16.54 -9.85
C LEU A 202 -18.05 -15.35 -10.58
N LEU A 203 -17.36 -15.61 -11.70
CA LEU A 203 -16.75 -14.60 -12.58
C LEU A 203 -17.29 -14.80 -13.99
N ASN A 204 -18.03 -13.82 -14.52
CA ASN A 204 -18.60 -13.89 -15.87
C ASN A 204 -19.22 -15.26 -16.20
N SER A 205 -20.18 -15.71 -15.37
CA SER A 205 -20.85 -17.02 -15.48
C SER A 205 -19.95 -18.26 -15.29
N THR A 206 -18.67 -18.09 -15.00
CA THR A 206 -17.74 -19.18 -14.67
C THR A 206 -17.65 -19.35 -13.16
N THR A 207 -17.94 -20.57 -12.70
CA THR A 207 -17.89 -20.93 -11.28
C THR A 207 -16.52 -21.47 -10.92
N LEU A 208 -15.90 -20.88 -9.89
CA LEU A 208 -14.61 -21.28 -9.35
C LEU A 208 -14.76 -21.65 -7.87
N VAL A 209 -14.32 -22.85 -7.51
CA VAL A 209 -14.18 -23.28 -6.11
C VAL A 209 -12.78 -22.91 -5.59
N PRO A 210 -12.58 -22.73 -4.27
CA PRO A 210 -11.25 -22.47 -3.72
C PRO A 210 -10.23 -23.54 -4.14
N GLY A 211 -9.03 -23.10 -4.53
CA GLY A 211 -7.98 -23.92 -5.14
C GLY A 211 -8.17 -24.22 -6.63
N GLY A 212 -9.34 -23.88 -7.21
CA GLY A 212 -9.65 -24.14 -8.60
C GLY A 212 -9.02 -23.13 -9.57
N SER A 213 -8.82 -23.56 -10.81
CA SER A 213 -8.44 -22.69 -11.91
C SER A 213 -9.33 -22.93 -13.13
N SER A 214 -9.51 -21.90 -13.93
CA SER A 214 -10.24 -21.99 -15.20
C SER A 214 -9.70 -20.96 -16.18
N THR A 215 -9.87 -21.25 -17.47
CA THR A 215 -9.62 -20.30 -18.54
C THR A 215 -10.95 -19.69 -18.95
N ILE A 216 -11.11 -18.38 -18.74
CA ILE A 216 -12.34 -17.65 -19.07
C ILE A 216 -12.14 -16.95 -20.41
N LYS A 217 -13.00 -17.26 -21.38
CA LYS A 217 -13.06 -16.55 -22.66
C LYS A 217 -13.94 -15.31 -22.53
N LEU A 218 -13.39 -14.17 -22.97
CA LEU A 218 -14.03 -12.87 -22.92
C LEU A 218 -13.90 -12.22 -24.31
N GLY A 219 -14.85 -12.52 -25.19
CA GLY A 219 -14.72 -12.21 -26.62
C GLY A 219 -13.58 -12.99 -27.25
N GLU A 220 -12.65 -12.29 -27.90
CA GLU A 220 -11.43 -12.89 -28.48
C GLU A 220 -10.32 -13.12 -27.45
N ALA A 221 -10.46 -12.57 -26.24
CA ALA A 221 -9.47 -12.70 -25.18
C ALA A 221 -9.66 -13.99 -24.35
N SER A 222 -8.55 -14.50 -23.85
CA SER A 222 -8.50 -15.61 -22.91
C SER A 222 -7.75 -15.19 -21.65
N ILE A 223 -8.37 -15.39 -20.49
CA ILE A 223 -7.80 -15.08 -19.18
C ILE A 223 -7.75 -16.35 -18.35
N GLU A 224 -6.55 -16.76 -17.98
CA GLU A 224 -6.34 -17.80 -16.98
C GLU A 224 -6.59 -17.21 -15.60
N VAL A 225 -7.50 -17.83 -14.85
CA VAL A 225 -7.90 -17.41 -13.52
C VAL A 225 -7.71 -18.57 -12.56
N SER A 226 -6.97 -18.35 -11.47
CA SER A 226 -6.92 -19.29 -10.35
C SER A 226 -7.44 -18.62 -9.10
N TYR A 227 -8.35 -19.29 -8.41
CA TYR A 227 -8.93 -18.83 -7.17
C TYR A 227 -8.31 -19.58 -6.01
N LEU A 228 -7.47 -18.91 -5.20
CA LEU A 228 -6.72 -19.56 -4.13
C LEU A 228 -7.64 -19.85 -2.93
N SER A 229 -8.03 -18.80 -2.20
CA SER A 229 -9.02 -18.82 -1.11
C SER A 229 -9.25 -17.39 -0.61
N LYS A 230 -10.27 -17.17 0.23
CA LYS A 230 -10.53 -15.88 0.91
C LYS A 230 -10.62 -14.68 -0.04
N GLY A 231 -11.18 -14.90 -1.23
CA GLY A 231 -11.30 -13.86 -2.27
C GLY A 231 -9.97 -13.45 -2.91
N ILE A 232 -8.91 -14.27 -2.84
CA ILE A 232 -7.64 -14.02 -3.54
C ILE A 232 -7.65 -14.75 -4.89
N ILE A 233 -7.39 -14.00 -5.95
CA ILE A 233 -7.43 -14.47 -7.34
C ILE A 233 -6.11 -14.16 -8.03
N THR A 234 -5.53 -15.11 -8.74
CA THR A 234 -4.42 -14.87 -9.66
C THR A 234 -4.93 -14.82 -11.08
N LEU A 235 -4.47 -13.84 -11.85
CA LEU A 235 -4.80 -13.69 -13.27
C LEU A 235 -3.54 -13.78 -14.10
N LYS A 236 -3.66 -14.44 -15.25
CA LYS A 236 -2.65 -14.41 -16.30
C LYS A 236 -3.34 -14.30 -17.66
N THR A 237 -2.90 -13.36 -18.48
CA THR A 237 -3.48 -13.12 -19.80
C THR A 237 -2.47 -12.51 -20.75
N THR A 238 -2.70 -12.72 -22.03
CA THR A 238 -1.93 -12.11 -23.11
C THR A 238 -2.85 -11.28 -24.00
N ALA A 239 -2.39 -10.10 -24.41
CA ALA A 239 -3.13 -9.22 -25.30
C ALA A 239 -2.19 -8.53 -26.30
N LEU A 240 -2.74 -7.77 -27.24
CA LEU A 240 -1.97 -6.85 -28.06
C LEU A 240 -1.93 -5.48 -27.37
N ALA A 241 -0.74 -4.94 -27.16
CA ALA A 241 -0.54 -3.60 -26.64
C ALA A 241 0.66 -2.93 -27.30
N ASN A 242 0.43 -1.76 -27.87
CA ASN A 242 1.44 -0.86 -28.39
C ASN A 242 1.08 0.60 -28.02
N GLU A 243 1.86 1.56 -28.50
CA GLU A 243 1.68 2.99 -28.17
C GLU A 243 0.33 3.57 -28.64
N ASN A 244 -0.24 3.00 -29.71
CA ASN A 244 -1.45 3.52 -30.35
C ASN A 244 -2.70 2.70 -30.02
N ASN A 245 -2.53 1.44 -29.62
CA ASN A 245 -3.64 0.53 -29.35
C ASN A 245 -3.30 -0.42 -28.22
N ILE A 246 -4.18 -0.48 -27.22
CA ILE A 246 -4.12 -1.39 -26.10
C ILE A 246 -5.41 -2.19 -26.12
N SER A 247 -5.34 -3.44 -26.53
CA SER A 247 -6.51 -4.29 -26.67
C SER A 247 -6.99 -4.79 -25.31
N PHE A 248 -8.28 -5.11 -25.23
CA PHE A 248 -8.80 -5.89 -24.11
C PHE A 248 -8.08 -7.25 -24.03
N PRO A 249 -7.73 -7.75 -22.83
CA PRO A 249 -7.98 -7.20 -21.50
C PRO A 249 -6.85 -6.31 -20.94
N ALA A 250 -5.82 -6.02 -21.73
CA ALA A 250 -4.67 -5.23 -21.26
C ALA A 250 -5.04 -3.79 -20.90
N ASP A 251 -6.05 -3.23 -21.53
CA ASP A 251 -6.60 -1.90 -21.25
C ASP A 251 -7.17 -1.76 -19.83
N ALA A 252 -7.47 -2.87 -19.15
CA ALA A 252 -7.86 -2.87 -17.74
C ALA A 252 -6.69 -2.65 -16.77
N PHE A 253 -5.46 -2.82 -17.25
CA PHE A 253 -4.22 -2.67 -16.47
C PHE A 253 -3.40 -1.47 -16.95
N ILE A 254 -3.36 -1.25 -18.26
CA ILE A 254 -2.50 -0.26 -18.91
C ILE A 254 -3.37 0.80 -19.58
N SER A 255 -3.20 2.08 -19.22
CA SER A 255 -3.85 3.20 -19.91
C SER A 255 -3.06 3.68 -21.11
N LYS A 256 -1.73 3.70 -21.01
CA LYS A 256 -0.85 4.29 -22.03
C LYS A 256 0.53 3.67 -22.00
N ILE A 257 1.11 3.49 -23.19
CA ILE A 257 2.51 3.10 -23.39
C ILE A 257 3.20 4.25 -24.13
N VAL A 258 4.38 4.66 -23.68
CA VAL A 258 5.18 5.71 -24.34
C VAL A 258 6.64 5.29 -24.39
N ARG A 259 7.26 5.39 -25.56
CA ARG A 259 8.72 5.26 -25.70
C ARG A 259 9.35 6.65 -25.73
N LYS A 260 10.29 6.90 -24.83
CA LYS A 260 10.99 8.19 -24.75
C LYS A 260 12.38 8.00 -24.17
N ASP A 261 13.38 8.67 -24.77
CA ASP A 261 14.76 8.72 -24.28
C ASP A 261 15.42 7.35 -24.00
N GLY A 262 15.07 6.31 -24.78
CA GLY A 262 15.58 4.94 -24.59
C GLY A 262 14.88 4.14 -23.48
N TYR A 263 13.76 4.64 -22.96
CA TYR A 263 12.92 3.99 -21.96
C TYR A 263 11.52 3.74 -22.50
N ILE A 264 10.87 2.70 -21.98
CA ILE A 264 9.45 2.43 -22.16
C ILE A 264 8.73 2.75 -20.85
N TYR A 265 7.73 3.61 -20.94
CA TYR A 265 6.84 4.02 -19.85
C TYR A 265 5.50 3.32 -20.02
N ILE A 266 5.00 2.69 -18.96
CA ILE A 266 3.71 1.99 -18.91
C ILE A 266 2.89 2.60 -17.77
N PHE A 267 1.76 3.20 -18.09
CA PHE A 267 0.89 3.90 -17.14
C PHE A 267 -0.30 3.05 -16.71
N ASP A 268 -0.68 3.13 -15.43
CA ASP A 268 -1.80 2.35 -14.89
C ASP A 268 -3.14 2.84 -15.46
N ALA A 269 -4.03 1.90 -15.80
CA ALA A 269 -5.40 2.20 -16.21
C ALA A 269 -6.26 2.74 -15.07
N LEU A 270 -5.99 2.32 -13.83
CA LEU A 270 -6.66 2.83 -12.65
C LEU A 270 -5.92 4.06 -12.13
N LYS A 271 -6.50 5.23 -12.41
CA LYS A 271 -6.06 6.49 -11.81
C LYS A 271 -6.14 6.35 -10.28
N PRO A 272 -5.06 6.62 -9.53
CA PRO A 272 -5.16 6.74 -8.09
C PRO A 272 -6.20 7.80 -7.76
N SER A 273 -7.06 7.54 -6.78
CA SER A 273 -8.08 8.51 -6.38
C SER A 273 -7.39 9.79 -5.92
N TRP A 274 -7.79 10.93 -6.48
CA TRP A 274 -7.18 12.27 -6.32
C TRP A 274 -7.17 12.81 -4.87
N ARG A 275 -7.53 11.99 -3.88
CA ARG A 275 -7.21 12.24 -2.47
C ARG A 275 -5.71 12.12 -2.17
N THR A 276 -4.88 11.81 -3.17
CA THR A 276 -3.46 12.15 -3.24
C THR A 276 -3.35 13.65 -2.96
N ARG A 277 -2.90 14.05 -1.76
CA ARG A 277 -2.69 15.48 -1.46
C ARG A 277 -1.57 15.96 -2.38
N THR A 278 -1.93 16.65 -3.46
CA THR A 278 -0.93 17.30 -4.32
C THR A 278 -0.78 18.74 -3.86
N ALA A 279 0.45 19.14 -3.60
CA ALA A 279 0.78 20.51 -3.25
C ALA A 279 1.82 21.00 -4.26
N ARG A 280 1.56 22.17 -4.85
CA ARG A 280 2.60 22.91 -5.58
C ARG A 280 3.37 23.70 -4.53
N VAL A 281 4.68 23.47 -4.47
CA VAL A 281 5.63 24.24 -3.68
C VAL A 281 6.69 24.73 -4.67
N ASP A 282 6.71 26.03 -4.93
CA ASP A 282 7.54 26.67 -5.94
C ASP A 282 7.35 26.03 -7.35
N ASP A 283 8.42 25.43 -7.89
CA ASP A 283 8.47 24.72 -9.17
C ASP A 283 8.32 23.18 -9.02
N SER A 284 7.83 22.72 -7.86
CA SER A 284 7.71 21.30 -7.55
C SER A 284 6.28 20.90 -7.22
N TYR A 285 5.86 19.77 -7.78
CA TYR A 285 4.64 19.07 -7.41
C TYR A 285 4.97 17.94 -6.45
N ILE A 286 4.45 18.03 -5.24
CA ILE A 286 4.52 16.94 -4.25
C ILE A 286 3.34 16.02 -4.50
N ILE A 287 3.61 14.75 -4.80
CA ILE A 287 2.64 13.69 -5.01
C ILE A 287 2.70 12.74 -3.82
N VAL A 288 1.67 12.81 -2.98
CA VAL A 288 1.56 11.97 -1.78
C VAL A 288 0.78 10.71 -2.11
N LEU A 289 1.48 9.62 -2.45
CA LEU A 289 0.83 8.35 -2.73
C LEU A 289 0.40 7.70 -1.40
N PRO A 290 -0.89 7.34 -1.22
CA PRO A 290 -1.34 6.75 0.03
C PRO A 290 -0.59 5.43 0.31
N PRO A 291 -0.17 5.18 1.56
CA PRO A 291 0.32 3.86 1.93
C PRO A 291 -0.85 2.86 1.86
N ARG A 292 -0.53 1.59 1.59
CA ARG A 292 -1.51 0.51 1.64
C ARG A 292 -1.92 0.21 3.08
#